data_AF-W1Y7L0-F1
#
_entry.id   AF-W1Y7L0-F1
#
_cell.length_a   1.000
_cell.length_b   1.000
_cell.length_c   1.000
_cell.angle_alpha   90.00
_cell.angle_beta   90.00
_cell.angle_gamma   90.00
#
_symmetry.space_group_name_H-M   'P 1'
#
loop_
_entity.id
_entity.type
_entity.pdbx_description
1 polymer ?
#
loop_
_entity_poly.entity_id
_entity_poly.type
_entity_poly.pdbx_seq_one_letter_code
_entity_poly.pdbx_strand_id
1 'polypeptide(L)'
;CTPNPQRNDSVPTLAQMTDKAIELLSKNEKGFFLQVEGASIDKQDHAANPCGQIGETVDLDEAVQRALEFAKKDGNTLVIVTADHAHASQIVAPDTKAPGLTQALNT
;
A
#
# COMPACT_ATOMS: atom_id res chain seq x y z
N CYS A 1 8.63 14.20 4.04
CA CYS A 1 8.98 12.85 3.54
C CYS A 1 9.51 12.98 2.13
N THR A 2 10.43 12.11 1.69
CA THR A 2 11.01 12.13 0.33
C THR A 2 10.97 10.73 -0.28
N PRO A 3 10.98 10.61 -1.62
CA PRO A 3 11.18 9.32 -2.28
C PRO A 3 12.44 8.61 -1.76
N ASN A 4 12.40 7.28 -1.66
CA ASN A 4 13.53 6.49 -1.18
C ASN A 4 14.64 6.43 -2.25
N PRO A 5 15.80 7.10 -2.05
CA PRO A 5 16.86 7.13 -3.06
C PRO A 5 17.56 5.78 -3.25
N GLN A 6 17.35 4.82 -2.34
CA GLN A 6 17.92 3.47 -2.43
C GLN A 6 17.06 2.53 -3.27
N ARG A 7 15.80 2.90 -3.57
CA ARG A 7 14.93 2.13 -4.44
C ARG A 7 15.25 2.52 -5.90
N ASN A 8 15.89 1.60 -6.63
CA ASN A 8 16.20 1.84 -8.04
C ASN A 8 14.94 1.71 -8.92
N ASP A 9 14.94 2.42 -10.06
CA ASP A 9 13.81 2.47 -11.00
C ASP A 9 13.55 1.13 -11.71
N SER A 10 14.49 0.18 -11.66
CA SER A 10 14.30 -1.16 -12.22
C SER A 10 13.50 -2.09 -11.31
N VAL A 11 13.24 -1.71 -10.04
CA VAL A 11 12.34 -2.46 -9.17
C VAL A 11 10.89 -2.09 -9.49
N PRO A 12 10.04 -3.05 -9.87
CA PRO A 12 8.64 -2.75 -10.18
C PRO A 12 7.90 -2.25 -8.93
N THR A 13 6.99 -1.28 -9.11
CA THR A 13 6.07 -0.85 -8.05
C THR A 13 4.99 -1.90 -7.82
N LEU A 14 4.29 -1.82 -6.69
CA LEU A 14 3.19 -2.73 -6.40
C LEU A 14 2.06 -2.59 -7.44
N ALA A 15 1.79 -1.37 -7.89
CA ALA A 15 0.86 -1.11 -8.97
C ALA A 15 1.28 -1.78 -10.30
N GLN A 16 2.56 -1.69 -10.68
CA GLN A 16 3.06 -2.35 -11.90
C GLN A 16 2.95 -3.88 -11.84
N MET A 17 3.24 -4.47 -10.67
CA MET A 17 3.06 -5.92 -10.47
C MET A 17 1.58 -6.31 -10.54
N THR A 18 0.70 -5.50 -9.94
CA THR A 18 -0.76 -5.69 -9.96
C THR A 18 -1.31 -5.64 -11.38
N ASP A 19 -0.94 -4.60 -12.14
CA ASP A 19 -1.33 -4.44 -13.54
C ASP A 19 -0.93 -5.66 -14.37
N LYS A 20 0.32 -6.11 -14.24
CA LYS A 20 0.78 -7.24 -15.02
C LYS A 20 0.13 -8.55 -14.61
N ALA A 21 -0.14 -8.75 -13.32
CA ALA A 21 -0.87 -9.92 -12.84
C ALA A 21 -2.30 -9.94 -13.41
N ILE A 22 -3.02 -8.81 -13.36
CA ILE A 22 -4.38 -8.68 -13.92
C ILE A 22 -4.37 -8.94 -15.44
N GLU A 23 -3.42 -8.37 -16.19
CA GLU A 23 -3.29 -8.57 -17.64
C GLU A 23 -3.16 -10.06 -18.00
N LEU A 24 -2.40 -10.82 -17.22
CA LEU A 24 -2.16 -12.24 -17.47
C LEU A 24 -3.33 -13.12 -17.00
N LEU A 25 -3.86 -12.88 -15.79
CA LEU A 25 -4.88 -13.70 -15.16
C LEU A 25 -6.27 -13.52 -15.78
N SER A 26 -6.58 -12.32 -16.27
CA SER A 26 -7.87 -12.01 -16.92
C SER A 26 -8.10 -12.75 -18.24
N LYS A 27 -7.08 -13.41 -18.80
CA LYS A 27 -7.20 -14.23 -20.01
C LYS A 27 -7.91 -15.57 -19.76
N ASN A 28 -8.15 -15.94 -18.51
CA ASN A 28 -8.87 -17.16 -18.18
C ASN A 28 -10.38 -16.92 -18.15
N GLU A 29 -11.10 -17.55 -19.09
CA GLU A 29 -12.58 -17.46 -19.23
C GLU A 29 -13.36 -17.92 -17.99
N LYS A 30 -12.74 -18.70 -17.08
CA LYS A 30 -13.36 -19.11 -15.82
C LYS A 30 -13.20 -18.08 -14.69
N GLY A 31 -12.52 -16.97 -14.94
CA GLY A 31 -12.15 -15.97 -13.95
C GLY A 31 -10.83 -16.30 -13.23
N PHE A 32 -10.50 -15.48 -12.23
CA PHE A 32 -9.28 -15.61 -11.43
C PHE A 32 -9.48 -15.16 -9.98
N PHE A 33 -8.53 -15.56 -9.14
CA PHE A 33 -8.34 -15.02 -7.80
C PHE A 33 -6.94 -14.41 -7.72
N LEU A 34 -6.82 -13.24 -7.08
CA LEU A 34 -5.56 -12.54 -6.88
C LEU A 34 -5.54 -11.88 -5.51
N GLN A 35 -4.48 -12.10 -4.75
CA GLN A 35 -4.15 -11.34 -3.55
C GLN A 35 -2.93 -10.46 -3.84
N VAL A 36 -3.03 -9.19 -3.47
CA VAL A 36 -1.94 -8.20 -3.55
C VAL A 36 -1.75 -7.62 -2.16
N GLU A 37 -0.50 -7.49 -1.70
CA GLU A 37 -0.17 -7.13 -0.33
C GLU A 37 0.83 -5.96 -0.27
N GLY A 38 0.44 -4.87 0.40
CA GLY A 38 1.33 -3.75 0.76
C GLY A 38 2.12 -4.05 2.03
N ALA A 39 3.07 -4.97 1.95
CA ALA A 39 3.66 -5.63 3.13
C ALA A 39 4.45 -4.71 4.08
N SER A 40 5.01 -3.61 3.58
CA SER A 40 5.90 -2.77 4.39
C SER A 40 5.18 -1.63 5.12
N ILE A 41 3.85 -1.51 5.01
CA ILE A 41 3.07 -0.64 5.91
C ILE A 41 3.36 -1.06 7.36
N ASP A 42 3.21 -2.35 7.65
CA ASP A 42 3.54 -2.98 8.94
C ASP A 42 5.02 -2.80 9.31
N LYS A 43 5.94 -3.12 8.39
CA LYS A 43 7.38 -3.07 8.66
C LYS A 43 7.86 -1.67 9.04
N GLN A 44 7.31 -0.65 8.39
CA GLN A 44 7.66 0.74 8.69
C GLN A 44 6.97 1.26 9.95
N ASP A 45 5.79 0.75 10.31
CA ASP A 45 5.17 1.03 11.61
C ASP A 45 5.99 0.39 12.75
N HIS A 46 6.43 -0.87 12.59
CA HIS A 46 7.39 -1.53 13.50
C HIS A 46 8.70 -0.74 13.68
N ALA A 47 9.20 -0.12 12.61
CA ALA A 47 10.39 0.72 12.64
C ALA A 47 10.13 2.13 13.19
N ALA A 48 8.90 2.46 13.60
CA ALA A 48 8.46 3.80 13.99
C ALA A 48 8.91 4.86 12.99
N ASN A 49 8.77 4.57 11.68
CA ASN A 49 9.16 5.45 10.58
C ASN A 49 7.91 5.89 9.79
N PRO A 50 7.28 7.02 10.19
CA PRO A 50 6.02 7.46 9.58
C PRO A 50 6.13 7.78 8.09
N CYS A 51 7.27 8.31 7.63
CA CYS A 51 7.46 8.62 6.22
C CYS A 51 7.49 7.36 5.36
N GLY A 52 8.17 6.30 5.82
CA GLY A 52 8.12 5.01 5.16
C GLY A 52 6.71 4.42 5.20
N GLN A 53 6.08 4.40 6.37
CA GLN A 53 4.75 3.80 6.54
C GLN A 53 3.69 4.46 5.65
N ILE A 54 3.65 5.80 5.63
CA ILE A 54 2.73 6.55 4.78
C ILE A 54 3.06 6.30 3.30
N GLY A 55 4.34 6.27 2.93
CA GLY A 55 4.76 5.97 1.56
C GLY A 55 4.30 4.59 1.07
N GLU A 56 4.45 3.55 1.90
CA GLU A 56 3.99 2.20 1.56
C GLU A 56 2.45 2.10 1.54
N THR A 57 1.76 2.94 2.33
CA THR A 57 0.29 3.03 2.27
C THR A 57 -0.17 3.67 0.95
N VAL A 58 0.57 4.66 0.45
CA VAL A 58 0.34 5.26 -0.88
C VAL A 58 0.66 4.27 -2.00
N ASP A 59 1.74 3.48 -1.91
CA ASP A 59 2.05 2.43 -2.89
C ASP A 59 0.94 1.36 -2.98
N LEU A 60 0.32 0.99 -1.84
CA LEU A 60 -0.87 0.14 -1.84
C LEU A 60 -2.10 0.83 -2.46
N ASP A 61 -2.34 2.11 -2.18
CA ASP A 61 -3.42 2.88 -2.81
C ASP A 61 -3.29 2.87 -4.34
N GLU A 62 -2.08 3.07 -4.87
CA GLU A 62 -1.84 3.01 -6.32
C GLU A 62 -2.18 1.64 -6.92
N ALA A 63 -1.87 0.55 -6.22
CA ALA A 63 -2.26 -0.80 -6.62
C ALA A 63 -3.78 -1.03 -6.54
N VAL A 64 -4.44 -0.49 -5.51
CA VAL A 64 -5.91 -0.52 -5.37
C VAL A 64 -6.57 0.25 -6.50
N GLN A 65 -6.03 1.39 -6.93
CA GLN A 65 -6.55 2.13 -8.08
C GLN A 65 -6.54 1.28 -9.35
N ARG A 66 -5.45 0.55 -9.62
CA ARG A 66 -5.37 -0.39 -10.76
C ARG A 66 -6.42 -1.50 -10.69
N ALA A 67 -6.60 -2.10 -9.51
CA ALA A 67 -7.63 -3.11 -9.29
C ALA A 67 -9.05 -2.56 -9.51
N LEU A 68 -9.35 -1.35 -9.02
CA LEU A 68 -10.65 -0.70 -9.19
C LEU A 68 -10.91 -0.26 -10.63
N GLU A 69 -9.89 0.21 -11.35
CA GLU A 69 -9.98 0.54 -12.78
C GLU A 69 -10.35 -0.70 -13.61
N PHE A 70 -9.66 -1.82 -13.37
CA PHE A 70 -10.02 -3.10 -13.98
C PHE A 70 -11.45 -3.52 -13.62
N ALA A 71 -11.79 -3.52 -12.34
CA ALA A 71 -13.10 -3.99 -11.87
C ALA A 71 -14.26 -3.17 -12.42
N LYS A 72 -14.11 -1.83 -12.52
CA LYS A 72 -15.10 -0.94 -13.14
C LYS A 72 -15.31 -1.25 -14.62
N LYS A 73 -14.26 -1.63 -15.34
CA LYS A 73 -14.31 -1.97 -16.77
C LYS A 73 -14.90 -3.37 -17.00
N ASP A 74 -14.52 -4.34 -16.17
CA ASP A 74 -14.96 -5.72 -16.25
C ASP A 74 -16.43 -5.90 -15.83
N GLY A 75 -16.87 -5.17 -14.81
CA GLY A 75 -18.26 -5.17 -14.33
C GLY A 75 -18.68 -6.41 -13.54
N ASN A 76 -17.84 -7.45 -13.46
CA ASN A 76 -18.13 -8.71 -12.75
C ASN A 76 -17.05 -9.07 -11.71
N THR A 77 -16.23 -8.10 -11.34
CA THR A 77 -15.10 -8.28 -10.41
C THR A 77 -15.44 -7.73 -9.03
N LEU A 78 -15.22 -8.53 -7.99
CA LEU A 78 -15.25 -8.10 -6.59
C LEU A 78 -13.85 -7.68 -6.13
N VAL A 79 -13.74 -6.48 -5.56
CA VAL A 79 -12.50 -5.97 -4.94
C VAL A 79 -12.72 -5.84 -3.43
N ILE A 80 -11.79 -6.39 -2.65
CA ILE A 80 -11.77 -6.28 -1.19
C ILE A 80 -10.44 -5.65 -0.78
N VAL A 81 -10.51 -4.66 0.11
CA VAL A 81 -9.34 -4.00 0.72
C VAL A 81 -9.51 -4.07 2.23
N THR A 82 -8.50 -4.59 2.92
CA THR A 82 -8.50 -4.72 4.38
C THR A 82 -7.06 -4.72 4.91
N ALA A 83 -6.91 -4.56 6.23
CA ALA A 83 -5.72 -4.97 6.95
C ALA A 83 -5.98 -6.33 7.63
N ASP A 84 -4.91 -7.03 8.00
CA ASP A 84 -4.95 -8.27 8.77
C ASP A 84 -5.07 -8.00 10.28
N HIS A 85 -4.42 -6.94 10.78
CA HIS A 85 -4.56 -6.45 12.16
C HIS A 85 -4.33 -4.93 12.28
N ALA A 86 -4.61 -4.38 13.47
CA ALA A 86 -4.24 -3.01 13.83
C ALA A 86 -2.73 -2.90 14.15
N HIS A 87 -2.22 -1.68 14.30
CA HIS A 87 -0.82 -1.43 14.67
C HIS A 87 -0.66 -0.24 15.64
N ALA A 88 0.59 0.09 16.00
CA ALA A 88 0.97 0.97 17.10
C ALA A 88 0.82 2.48 16.84
N SER A 89 0.90 2.94 15.59
CA SER A 89 0.89 4.36 15.27
C SER A 89 -0.38 5.11 15.74
N GLN A 90 -0.19 6.32 16.27
CA GLN A 90 -1.27 7.18 16.76
C GLN A 90 -1.04 8.63 16.30
N ILE A 91 -2.11 9.32 15.90
CA ILE A 91 -2.09 10.77 15.65
C ILE A 91 -2.40 11.48 16.96
N VAL A 92 -1.50 12.37 17.40
CA VAL A 92 -1.62 13.11 18.67
C VAL A 92 -1.47 14.60 18.45
N ALA A 93 -1.87 15.40 19.44
CA ALA A 93 -1.67 16.85 19.40
C ALA A 93 -0.17 17.20 19.37
N PRO A 94 0.22 18.35 18.77
CA PRO A 94 1.58 18.87 18.87
C PRO A 94 2.07 18.91 20.34
N ASP A 95 3.37 18.66 20.54
CA ASP A 95 4.04 18.68 21.85
C ASP A 95 3.52 17.66 22.90
N THR A 96 2.71 16.68 22.47
CA THR A 96 2.29 15.57 23.35
C THR A 96 3.50 14.78 23.84
N LYS A 97 3.62 14.60 25.16
CA LYS A 97 4.60 13.69 25.76
C LYS A 97 4.06 12.26 25.73
N ALA A 98 4.32 11.55 24.63
CA ALA A 98 3.98 10.14 24.49
C ALA A 98 5.04 9.24 25.14
N PRO A 99 4.67 8.04 25.63
CA PRO A 99 5.64 7.06 26.14
C PRO A 99 6.48 6.41 25.03
N GLY A 100 6.08 6.55 23.75
CA GLY A 100 6.76 6.00 22.58
C GLY A 100 7.46 7.06 21.72
N LEU A 101 8.05 6.61 20.60
CA LEU A 101 8.66 7.49 19.60
C LEU A 101 7.61 8.41 18.98
N THR A 102 7.93 9.70 18.88
CA THR A 102 7.06 10.72 18.30
C THR A 102 7.81 11.46 17.22
N GLN A 103 7.18 11.67 16.07
CA GLN A 103 7.75 12.40 14.94
C GLN A 103 6.75 13.45 14.45
N ALA A 104 7.19 14.70 14.37
CA ALA A 104 6.42 15.75 13.70
C ALA A 104 6.52 15.57 12.19
N LEU A 105 5.37 15.56 11.51
CA LEU A 105 5.26 15.58 10.06
C LEU A 105 5.02 17.02 9.61
N ASN A 106 6.08 17.67 9.15
CA ASN A 106 6.02 19.02 8.60
C ASN A 106 5.86 18.92 7.08
N THR A 107 4.86 19.62 6.55
CA THR A 107 4.65 19.80 5.11
C THR A 107 5.60 20.85 4.53
#